data_AF-A0A7S0RYF5-F1
#
_entry.id   AF-A0A7S0RYF5-F1
#
_cell.length_a   1.000
_cell.length_b   1.000
_cell.length_c   1.000
_cell.angle_alpha   90.00
_cell.angle_beta   90.00
_cell.angle_gamma   90.00
#
_symmetry.space_group_name_H-M   'P 1'
#
loop_
_entity.id
_entity.type
_entity.pdbx_description
1 polymer ?
#
loop_
_entity_poly.entity_id
_entity_poly.type
_entity_poly.pdbx_seq_one_letter_code
_entity_poly.pdbx_strand_id
1 'polypeptide(L)'
;TALVWASRPLDAPDLQKLRAVKDLVANQKTPVRVLHRRSPLVRPRTIHSLECEPVPGNPHYLLLHLNTQAGTYIKEFVHGDFGRTEPSLCTLLGCECDILQLDVRDVQMAFI
;
A
#
# COMPACT_ATOMS: atom_id res chain seq x y z
N THR A 1 -7.34 -4.44 -4.73
CA THR A 1 -7.63 -4.79 -3.32
C THR A 1 -6.54 -5.66 -2.77
N ALA A 2 -6.18 -5.48 -1.52
CA ALA A 2 -5.17 -6.27 -0.83
C ALA A 2 -5.70 -6.75 0.52
N LEU A 3 -5.44 -8.01 0.89
CA LEU A 3 -5.59 -8.47 2.27
C LEU A 3 -4.31 -8.13 3.02
N VAL A 4 -4.43 -7.28 4.04
CA VAL A 4 -3.30 -6.76 4.80
C VAL A 4 -3.39 -7.25 6.24
N TRP A 5 -2.25 -7.65 6.78
CA TRP A 5 -2.04 -7.89 8.20
C TRP A 5 -1.24 -6.74 8.81
N ALA A 6 -1.54 -6.38 10.05
CA ALA A 6 -0.78 -5.44 10.86
C ALA A 6 -0.30 -6.10 12.17
N SER A 7 0.88 -5.72 12.65
CA SER A 7 1.48 -6.30 13.86
C SER A 7 0.77 -5.95 15.16
N ARG A 8 -0.11 -4.94 15.13
CA ARG A 8 -1.02 -4.59 16.22
C ARG A 8 -2.47 -4.57 15.72
N PRO A 9 -3.46 -4.75 16.62
CA PRO A 9 -4.85 -4.47 16.30
C PRO A 9 -5.03 -3.05 15.76
N LEU A 10 -5.89 -2.91 14.76
CA LEU A 10 -6.24 -1.63 14.16
C LEU A 10 -7.59 -1.15 14.69
N ASP A 11 -7.67 0.15 14.94
CA ASP A 11 -8.84 0.80 15.51
C ASP A 11 -9.48 1.82 14.56
N ALA A 12 -10.58 2.43 15.01
CA ALA A 12 -11.28 3.43 14.19
C ALA A 12 -10.39 4.62 13.78
N PRO A 13 -9.55 5.20 14.67
CA PRO A 13 -8.55 6.20 14.29
C PRO A 13 -7.63 5.78 13.15
N ASP A 14 -7.11 4.54 13.17
CA ASP A 14 -6.26 4.03 12.09
C ASP A 14 -7.01 4.01 10.76
N LEU A 15 -8.23 3.48 10.75
CA LEU A 15 -9.06 3.41 9.55
C LEU A 15 -9.40 4.81 9.02
N GLN A 16 -9.70 5.76 9.92
CA GLN A 16 -9.95 7.14 9.55
C GLN A 16 -8.72 7.79 8.93
N LYS A 17 -7.52 7.54 9.50
CA LYS A 17 -6.25 8.01 8.96
C LYS A 17 -6.01 7.50 7.54
N LEU A 18 -6.27 6.21 7.29
CA LEU A 18 -6.14 5.63 5.95
C LEU A 18 -7.16 6.23 4.98
N ARG A 19 -8.43 6.36 5.37
CA ARG A 19 -9.49 6.96 4.52
C ARG A 19 -9.26 8.43 4.20
N ALA A 20 -8.52 9.14 5.04
CA ALA A 20 -8.13 10.54 4.81
C ALA A 20 -7.00 10.68 3.78
N VAL A 21 -6.36 9.59 3.37
CA VAL A 21 -5.30 9.63 2.36
C VAL A 21 -5.89 9.99 1.00
N LYS A 22 -5.37 11.09 0.44
CA LYS A 22 -5.67 11.53 -0.92
C LYS A 22 -4.42 12.03 -1.61
N ASP A 23 -4.18 11.54 -2.83
CA ASP A 23 -3.05 11.92 -3.68
C ASP A 23 -1.69 11.91 -2.97
N LEU A 24 -1.48 10.89 -2.13
CA LEU A 24 -0.24 10.71 -1.38
C LEU A 24 0.89 10.30 -2.32
N VAL A 25 1.97 11.07 -2.34
CA VAL A 25 3.17 10.72 -3.12
C VAL A 25 4.11 9.86 -2.27
N ALA A 26 4.26 8.60 -2.64
CA ALA A 26 5.23 7.66 -2.08
C ALA A 26 6.50 7.60 -2.94
N ASN A 27 7.66 7.80 -2.33
CA ASN A 27 8.95 7.63 -3.00
C ASN A 27 9.35 6.16 -2.95
N GLN A 28 9.20 5.46 -4.07
CA GLN A 28 9.52 4.03 -4.16
C GLN A 28 10.89 3.84 -4.80
N LYS A 29 11.86 3.36 -4.02
CA LYS A 29 13.06 2.76 -4.60
C LYS A 29 12.66 1.50 -5.36
N THR A 30 13.44 1.15 -6.38
CA THR A 30 13.22 -0.08 -7.14
C THR A 30 13.22 -1.28 -6.16
N PRO A 31 12.12 -2.05 -6.07
CA PRO A 31 11.96 -3.07 -5.04
C PRO A 31 13.09 -4.09 -5.00
N VAL A 32 13.49 -4.54 -3.82
CA VAL A 32 14.56 -5.54 -3.66
C VAL A 32 14.33 -6.76 -4.56
N ARG A 33 13.10 -7.30 -4.56
CA ARG A 33 12.74 -8.48 -5.36
C ARG A 33 12.89 -8.32 -6.87
N VAL A 34 13.02 -7.10 -7.39
CA VAL A 34 13.19 -6.83 -8.83
C VAL A 34 14.53 -6.18 -9.17
N LEU A 35 15.39 -5.90 -8.19
CA LEU A 35 16.70 -5.26 -8.42
C LEU A 35 17.59 -6.05 -9.37
N HIS A 36 17.49 -7.39 -9.40
CA HIS A 36 18.25 -8.23 -10.32
C HIS A 36 17.91 -7.99 -11.81
N ARG A 37 16.79 -7.32 -12.10
CA ARG A 37 16.29 -7.12 -13.47
C ARG A 37 15.95 -5.67 -13.82
N ARG A 38 16.08 -4.75 -12.86
CA ARG A 38 15.74 -3.33 -13.03
C ARG A 38 16.80 -2.45 -12.38
N SER A 39 17.18 -1.38 -13.07
CA SER A 39 18.13 -0.41 -12.53
C SER A 39 17.63 0.21 -11.22
N PRO A 40 18.52 0.41 -10.22
CA PRO A 40 18.16 1.00 -8.95
C PRO A 40 17.85 2.48 -9.12
N LEU A 41 16.57 2.82 -9.05
CA LEU A 41 16.05 4.20 -9.15
C LEU A 41 14.98 4.44 -8.09
N VAL A 42 14.83 5.70 -7.68
CA VAL A 42 13.70 6.18 -6.87
C VAL A 42 12.66 6.77 -7.81
N ARG A 43 11.40 6.35 -7.66
CA ARG A 43 10.28 6.85 -8.46
C ARG A 43 9.18 7.36 -7.52
N PRO A 44 8.79 8.64 -7.59
CA PRO A 44 7.60 9.11 -6.92
C PRO A 44 6.38 8.46 -7.58
N ARG A 45 5.49 7.90 -6.76
CA ARG A 45 4.25 7.24 -7.18
C ARG A 45 3.10 7.73 -6.33
N THR A 46 1.99 8.07 -6.98
CA THR A 46 0.82 8.62 -6.30
C THR A 46 -0.13 7.49 -5.90
N ILE A 47 -0.51 7.46 -4.62
CA ILE A 47 -1.65 6.73 -4.11
C ILE A 47 -2.82 7.71 -4.09
N HIS A 48 -3.74 7.57 -5.04
CA HIS A 48 -4.84 8.51 -5.23
C HIS A 48 -5.84 8.45 -4.07
N SER A 49 -6.18 7.25 -3.63
CA SER A 49 -7.06 7.03 -2.49
C SER A 49 -6.83 5.66 -1.86
N LEU A 50 -7.21 5.57 -0.58
CA LEU A 50 -7.31 4.33 0.16
C LEU A 50 -8.72 4.21 0.76
N GLU A 51 -9.30 3.02 0.64
CA GLU A 51 -10.47 2.62 1.42
C GLU A 51 -10.14 1.34 2.19
N CYS A 52 -10.75 1.15 3.35
CA CYS A 52 -10.43 0.05 4.24
C CYS A 52 -11.68 -0.55 4.86
N GLU A 53 -11.75 -1.88 4.82
CA GLU A 53 -12.79 -2.71 5.41
C GLU A 53 -12.15 -3.64 6.45
N PRO A 54 -12.47 -3.50 7.75
CA PRO A 54 -11.97 -4.40 8.78
C PRO A 54 -12.47 -5.82 8.56
N VAL A 55 -11.65 -6.82 8.88
CA VAL A 55 -12.09 -8.22 8.91
C VAL A 55 -12.85 -8.48 10.23
N PRO A 56 -14.15 -8.82 10.20
CA PRO A 56 -14.92 -9.06 11.42
C PRO A 56 -14.29 -10.16 12.28
N GLY A 57 -14.13 -9.89 13.57
CA GLY A 57 -13.53 -10.83 14.53
C GLY A 57 -12.01 -10.97 14.42
N ASN A 58 -11.34 -10.25 13.52
CA ASN A 58 -9.89 -10.30 13.38
C ASN A 58 -9.27 -8.89 13.22
N PRO A 59 -8.98 -8.19 14.34
CA PRO A 59 -8.61 -6.78 14.32
C PRO A 59 -7.20 -6.51 13.76
N HIS A 60 -6.41 -7.56 13.49
CA HIS A 60 -5.11 -7.44 12.84
C HIS A 60 -5.21 -7.40 11.31
N TYR A 61 -6.39 -7.66 10.74
CA TYR A 61 -6.56 -7.81 9.30
C TYR A 61 -7.58 -6.81 8.75
N LEU A 62 -7.29 -6.30 7.57
CA LEU A 62 -8.20 -5.44 6.81
C LEU A 62 -8.08 -5.73 5.31
N LEU A 63 -9.17 -5.48 4.59
CA LEU A 63 -9.14 -5.36 3.13
C LEU A 63 -8.85 -3.91 2.77
N LEU A 64 -7.74 -3.70 2.06
CA LEU A 64 -7.29 -2.39 1.59
C LEU A 64 -7.62 -2.26 0.11
N HIS A 65 -8.44 -1.26 -0.22
CA HIS A 65 -8.75 -0.89 -1.59
C HIS A 65 -7.90 0.33 -1.93
N LEU A 66 -7.16 0.25 -3.03
CA LEU A 66 -6.21 1.27 -3.44
C LEU A 66 -6.51 1.69 -4.87
N ASN A 67 -6.54 2.99 -5.11
CA ASN A 67 -6.38 3.56 -6.44
C ASN A 67 -5.00 4.20 -6.51
N THR A 68 -4.21 3.86 -7.53
CA THR A 68 -2.80 4.25 -7.60
C THR A 68 -2.39 4.60 -9.01
N GLN A 69 -1.38 5.45 -9.13
CA GLN A 69 -0.69 5.74 -10.38
C GLN A 69 -0.15 4.44 -11.01
N ALA A 70 -0.13 4.39 -12.35
CA ALA A 70 0.48 3.29 -13.08
C ALA A 70 1.94 3.02 -12.64
N GLY A 71 2.29 1.74 -12.50
CA GLY A 71 3.64 1.31 -12.12
C GLY A 71 3.97 1.51 -10.63
N THR A 72 2.96 1.69 -9.77
CA THR A 72 3.11 1.65 -8.32
C THR A 72 3.35 0.22 -7.85
N TYR A 73 4.34 0.04 -6.99
CA TYR A 73 4.67 -1.24 -6.37
C TYR A 73 3.84 -1.42 -5.10
N ILE A 74 2.63 -1.98 -5.24
CA ILE A 74 1.64 -2.06 -4.15
C ILE A 74 2.16 -2.86 -2.95
N LYS A 75 2.82 -4.01 -3.19
CA LYS A 75 3.37 -4.83 -2.09
C LYS A 75 4.34 -4.00 -1.24
N GLU A 76 5.27 -3.35 -1.91
CA GLU A 76 6.29 -2.53 -1.27
C GLU A 76 5.72 -1.25 -0.62
N PHE A 77 4.59 -0.73 -1.11
CA PHE A 77 3.85 0.31 -0.39
C PHE A 77 3.25 -0.21 0.91
N VAL A 78 2.75 -1.46 0.95
CA VAL A 78 2.21 -2.07 2.18
C VAL A 78 3.32 -2.32 3.20
N HIS A 79 4.31 -3.14 2.87
CA HIS A 79 5.32 -3.61 3.84
C HIS A 79 6.58 -2.73 3.94
N GLY A 80 6.65 -1.64 3.16
CA GLY A 80 7.72 -0.64 3.21
C GLY A 80 9.07 -1.06 2.59
N ASP A 81 9.22 -2.31 2.15
CA ASP A 81 10.44 -2.87 1.55
C ASP A 81 11.70 -2.54 2.36
N PHE A 82 11.67 -2.73 3.68
CA PHE A 82 12.77 -2.38 4.61
C PHE A 82 13.16 -0.89 4.56
N GLY A 83 12.15 0.01 4.50
CA GLY A 83 12.36 1.46 4.45
C GLY A 83 12.75 1.99 3.06
N ARG A 84 12.49 1.22 2.01
CA ARG A 84 12.78 1.60 0.61
C ARG A 84 11.59 2.24 -0.09
N THR A 85 10.40 2.18 0.50
CA THR A 85 9.22 2.96 0.11
C THR A 85 8.82 3.87 1.26
N GLU A 86 8.73 5.19 1.01
CA GLU A 86 8.37 6.17 2.04
C GLU A 86 7.55 7.33 1.44
N PRO A 87 6.38 7.67 2.02
CA PRO A 87 5.67 6.91 3.06
C PRO A 87 5.16 5.54 2.57
N SER A 88 5.11 4.60 3.51
CA SER A 88 4.51 3.26 3.36
C SER A 88 3.31 3.09 4.30
N LEU A 89 2.52 2.03 4.14
CA LEU A 89 1.43 1.72 5.08
C LEU A 89 1.97 1.50 6.50
N CYS A 90 3.13 0.86 6.64
CA CYS A 90 3.82 0.73 7.92
C CYS A 90 4.07 2.09 8.58
N THR A 91 4.61 3.05 7.82
CA THR A 91 4.86 4.41 8.32
C THR A 91 3.56 5.14 8.66
N LEU A 92 2.53 4.98 7.82
CA LEU A 92 1.23 5.61 8.04
C LEU A 92 0.55 5.10 9.33
N LEU A 93 0.62 3.80 9.62
CA LEU A 93 0.00 3.18 10.80
C LEU A 93 0.92 3.12 12.02
N GLY A 94 2.21 3.40 11.86
CA GLY A 94 3.19 3.32 12.95
C GLY A 94 3.38 1.89 13.48
N CYS A 95 3.16 0.89 12.64
CA CYS A 95 3.35 -0.52 12.97
C CYS A 95 3.81 -1.30 11.73
N GLU A 96 4.22 -2.55 11.90
CA GLU A 96 4.56 -3.40 10.77
C GLU A 96 3.28 -3.85 10.07
N CYS A 97 3.32 -3.86 8.74
CA CYS A 97 2.25 -4.34 7.89
C CYS A 97 2.81 -5.32 6.87
N ASP A 98 2.03 -6.34 6.52
CA ASP A 98 2.36 -7.26 5.43
C ASP A 98 1.13 -7.56 4.58
N ILE A 99 1.37 -8.02 3.36
CA ILE A 99 0.35 -8.27 2.34
C ILE A 99 0.24 -9.76 2.03
N LEU A 100 -0.93 -10.34 2.30
CA LEU A 100 -1.17 -11.77 2.10
C LEU A 100 -1.72 -12.05 0.71
N GLN A 101 -2.59 -11.18 0.22
CA GLN A 101 -3.24 -11.33 -1.09
C GLN A 101 -3.32 -9.98 -1.78
N LEU A 102 -3.27 -9.98 -3.12
CA LEU A 102 -3.38 -8.79 -3.94
C LEU A 102 -4.13 -9.12 -5.23
N ASP A 103 -5.27 -8.45 -5.41
CA ASP A 103 -6.10 -8.54 -6.62
C ASP A 103 -6.13 -7.19 -7.33
N VAL A 104 -5.90 -7.21 -8.64
CA VAL A 104 -6.16 -6.06 -9.52
C VAL A 104 -7.66 -6.07 -9.85
N ARG A 105 -8.38 -5.01 -9.43
CA ARG A 105 -9.84 -4.90 -9.61
C ARG A 105 -10.21 -4.24 -10.92
N ASP A 106 -9.42 -3.28 -11.36
CA ASP A 106 -9.65 -2.53 -12.59
C ASP A 106 -8.31 -2.01 -13.13
N VAL A 107 -8.24 -1.74 -14.44
CA VAL A 107 -7.11 -1.10 -15.11
C VAL A 107 -7.66 0.01 -16.00
N GLN A 108 -7.58 1.24 -15.50
CA GLN A 108 -8.08 2.42 -16.21
C GLN A 108 -7.18 2.75 -17.40
N MET A 109 -7.69 2.44 -18.59
CA MET A 109 -7.02 2.70 -19.86
C MET A 109 -7.97 3.52 -20.72
N ALA A 110 -7.53 4.71 -21.15
CA ALA A 110 -8.21 5.42 -22.22
C ALA A 110 -7.77 4.78 -23.55
N PHE A 111 -8.55 3.82 -24.04
CA PHE A 111 -8.40 3.37 -25.42
C PHE A 111 -9.14 4.38 -26.31
N ILE A 112 -8.39 4.98 -27.24
CA ILE A 112 -8.94 5.82 -28.33
C ILE A 112 -9.55 4.88 -29.37
#